data_AF-K0YSD5-F1
#
_entry.id   AF-K0YSD5-F1
#
_cell.length_a   1.000
_cell.length_b   1.000
_cell.length_c   1.000
_cell.angle_alpha   90.00
_cell.angle_beta   90.00
_cell.angle_gamma   90.00
#
_symmetry.space_group_name_H-M   'P 1'
#
loop_
_entity.id
_entity.type
_entity.pdbx_description
1 polymer ?
#
loop_
_entity_poly.entity_id
_entity_poly.type
_entity_poly.pdbx_seq_one_letter_code
_entity_poly.pdbx_strand_id
1 'polypeptide(L)'
;MKDLKSASGPTRRSFLKWSAVAGASAGLVACAKEDVKYSHPGKGNLVANGTGRTDVDRTVSSACVVNCGSRCPLRLQVKDGTVVRVLPDNTGDNTIKNRNILACVRGRNMRERIYNPDRIKTPLKRVGRKRSDGKFKAISWDEAFDIITKQLRYTYDKYGPESVYKNYGSGVWNAHVAYSGGWHRLFNLLGGHLGYYGNYSYLQISQCTKYVYGAADEQISNSLEDSIDNSKLIVFWGNNPLETRMSGGGIAFTATQAHKAGVKIIVVDPRYSDTASTIADQWIPIRPGTDAALVAAMVHVMLKENLHDQAFLDKYCIGFDEAHMPKGAPKNASYRSYVEGKGKDGVEKTPEWAAPITGIPADTIRKFAREVATSGPVNINQGWGPQRHANGENQANSIYLLACVTGNVGIPGGGTG
;
A
#
# COMPACT_ATOMS: atom_id res chain seq x y z
N MET A 1 -19.35 -24.43 57.25
CA MET A 1 -18.35 -23.63 56.51
C MET A 1 -18.99 -23.25 55.18
N LYS A 2 -19.06 -21.96 54.87
CA LYS A 2 -19.98 -21.33 53.89
C LYS A 2 -19.71 -21.74 52.44
N ASP A 3 -20.79 -21.89 51.67
CA ASP A 3 -20.82 -22.02 50.22
C ASP A 3 -20.15 -20.82 49.52
N LEU A 4 -19.09 -21.09 48.76
CA LEU A 4 -18.49 -20.14 47.83
C LEU A 4 -19.21 -20.25 46.48
N LYS A 5 -20.13 -19.31 46.21
CA LYS A 5 -20.71 -19.10 44.88
C LYS A 5 -19.62 -18.65 43.91
N SER A 6 -19.39 -19.42 42.85
CA SER A 6 -18.57 -18.99 41.71
C SER A 6 -19.27 -17.84 41.00
N ALA A 7 -18.68 -16.64 41.02
CA ALA A 7 -19.10 -15.55 40.15
C ALA A 7 -18.65 -15.84 38.72
N SER A 8 -19.59 -16.12 37.81
CA SER A 8 -19.31 -16.23 36.38
C SER A 8 -19.08 -14.84 35.81
N GLY A 9 -17.82 -14.52 35.50
CA GLY A 9 -17.49 -13.30 34.75
C GLY A 9 -18.10 -13.32 33.34
N PRO A 10 -18.25 -12.14 32.70
CA PRO A 10 -18.77 -12.05 31.34
C PRO A 10 -17.86 -12.83 30.37
N THR A 11 -18.47 -13.65 29.52
CA THR A 11 -17.78 -14.35 28.42
C THR A 11 -17.03 -13.35 27.51
N ARG A 12 -15.95 -13.80 26.84
CA ARG A 12 -15.23 -12.97 25.85
C ARG A 12 -16.16 -12.34 24.79
N ARG A 13 -17.23 -13.06 24.42
CA ARG A 13 -18.25 -12.59 23.49
C ARG A 13 -19.15 -11.49 24.07
N SER A 14 -19.53 -11.61 25.35
CA SER A 14 -20.27 -10.52 26.02
C SER A 14 -19.34 -9.34 26.25
N PHE A 15 -18.11 -9.54 26.71
CA PHE A 15 -17.14 -8.45 26.86
C PHE A 15 -16.96 -7.66 25.55
N LEU A 16 -16.74 -8.32 24.40
CA LEU A 16 -16.64 -7.63 23.10
C LEU A 16 -17.92 -6.89 22.70
N LYS A 17 -19.11 -7.43 22.98
CA LYS A 17 -20.39 -6.74 22.74
C LYS A 17 -20.52 -5.50 23.62
N TRP A 18 -20.17 -5.61 24.90
CA TRP A 18 -20.20 -4.50 25.84
C TRP A 18 -19.15 -3.44 25.51
N SER A 19 -17.95 -3.84 25.08
CA SER A 19 -16.90 -2.93 24.59
C SER A 19 -17.28 -2.26 23.27
N ALA A 20 -17.99 -2.93 22.37
CA ALA A 20 -18.50 -2.32 21.14
C ALA A 20 -19.59 -1.28 21.44
N VAL A 21 -20.49 -1.57 22.38
CA VAL A 21 -21.54 -0.64 22.81
C VAL A 21 -20.96 0.54 23.59
N ALA A 22 -20.04 0.30 24.52
CA ALA A 22 -19.35 1.32 25.31
C ALA A 22 -18.38 2.15 24.47
N GLY A 23 -17.66 1.55 23.53
CA GLY A 23 -16.74 2.25 22.62
C GLY A 23 -17.49 3.13 21.61
N ALA A 24 -18.64 2.67 21.11
CA ALA A 24 -19.51 3.48 20.27
C ALA A 24 -20.10 4.68 21.03
N SER A 25 -20.43 4.52 22.31
CA SER A 25 -21.01 5.59 23.13
C SER A 25 -19.97 6.56 23.72
N ALA A 26 -18.77 6.09 24.09
CA ALA A 26 -17.71 6.95 24.63
C ALA A 26 -16.94 7.72 23.53
N GLY A 27 -16.72 7.11 22.36
CA GLY A 27 -16.07 7.77 21.23
C GLY A 27 -16.91 8.86 20.56
N LEU A 28 -18.24 8.76 20.62
CA LEU A 28 -19.14 9.79 20.09
C LEU A 28 -19.27 11.01 21.01
N VAL A 29 -19.12 10.83 22.33
CA VAL A 29 -19.32 11.92 23.31
C VAL A 29 -18.05 12.77 23.50
N ALA A 30 -16.86 12.19 23.38
CA ALA A 30 -15.61 12.94 23.56
C ALA A 30 -15.26 13.87 22.39
N CYS A 31 -15.79 13.64 21.18
CA CYS A 31 -15.60 14.51 20.01
C CYS A 31 -16.72 15.54 19.80
N ALA A 32 -17.70 15.62 20.70
CA ALA A 32 -18.88 16.48 20.56
C ALA A 32 -18.73 17.87 21.21
N LYS A 33 -17.53 18.24 21.71
CA LYS A 33 -17.29 19.54 22.38
C LYS A 33 -16.76 20.65 21.49
N GLU A 34 -16.70 20.46 20.18
CA GLU A 34 -16.55 21.57 19.22
C GLU A 34 -17.59 21.42 18.10
N ASP A 35 -18.07 22.55 17.58
CA ASP A 35 -19.12 22.73 16.56
C ASP A 35 -18.78 22.11 15.19
N VAL A 36 -18.42 20.82 15.14
CA VAL A 36 -18.29 20.06 13.91
C VAL A 36 -19.69 19.67 13.46
N LYS A 37 -20.34 20.55 12.69
CA LYS A 37 -21.59 20.25 11.98
C LYS A 37 -21.30 19.22 10.89
N TYR A 38 -21.34 17.94 11.24
CA TYR A 38 -21.32 16.86 10.26
C TYR A 38 -22.48 17.05 9.28
N SER A 39 -22.21 16.87 7.98
CA SER A 39 -23.17 17.11 6.91
C SER A 39 -24.25 16.02 6.83
N HIS A 40 -24.98 15.71 7.90
CA HIS A 40 -26.00 14.66 7.90
C HIS A 40 -27.41 15.25 7.72
N PRO A 41 -28.00 15.20 6.51
CA PRO A 41 -29.37 15.64 6.30
C PRO A 41 -30.35 14.63 6.89
N GLY A 42 -30.82 14.90 8.12
CA GLY A 42 -32.12 14.49 8.65
C GLY A 42 -32.46 13.00 8.78
N LYS A 43 -33.55 12.75 9.52
CA LYS A 43 -34.15 11.43 9.84
C LYS A 43 -34.77 10.77 8.60
N GLY A 44 -33.97 10.09 7.79
CA GLY A 44 -34.48 9.15 6.78
C GLY A 44 -34.55 7.73 7.33
N ASN A 45 -35.53 6.95 6.90
CA ASN A 45 -35.59 5.52 7.24
C ASN A 45 -34.48 4.78 6.47
N LEU A 46 -33.55 4.19 7.21
CA LEU A 46 -32.52 3.30 6.65
C LEU A 46 -33.13 1.91 6.48
N VAL A 47 -32.89 1.27 5.33
CA VAL A 47 -33.21 -0.15 5.17
C VAL A 47 -32.04 -0.99 5.67
N ALA A 48 -32.32 -2.06 6.41
CA ALA A 48 -31.34 -3.14 6.59
C ALA A 48 -30.99 -3.71 5.21
N ASN A 49 -29.73 -4.08 4.98
CA ASN A 49 -29.16 -4.63 3.71
C ASN A 49 -28.44 -3.64 2.79
N GLY A 50 -28.01 -2.47 3.26
CA GLY A 50 -27.02 -1.66 2.55
C GLY A 50 -27.53 -0.93 1.28
N THR A 51 -28.82 -1.03 0.98
CA THR A 51 -29.49 -0.30 -0.12
C THR A 51 -29.63 1.19 0.17
N GLY A 52 -29.42 1.61 1.42
CA GLY A 52 -29.38 3.00 1.85
C GLY A 52 -30.75 3.54 2.23
N ARG A 53 -31.03 4.77 1.81
CA ARG A 53 -32.28 5.49 2.04
C ARG A 53 -33.32 5.15 0.96
N THR A 54 -34.59 5.06 1.34
CA THR A 54 -35.72 4.86 0.42
C THR A 54 -36.35 6.16 -0.08
N ASP A 55 -36.10 7.27 0.61
CA ASP A 55 -36.71 8.57 0.37
C ASP A 55 -35.90 9.45 -0.60
N VAL A 56 -35.21 8.84 -1.58
CA VAL A 56 -34.26 9.51 -2.48
C VAL A 56 -34.80 9.56 -3.91
N ASP A 57 -34.49 10.62 -4.65
CA ASP A 57 -34.99 10.83 -6.01
C ASP A 57 -34.30 9.90 -7.01
N ARG A 58 -33.00 9.66 -6.82
CA ARG A 58 -32.17 8.81 -7.68
C ARG A 58 -30.89 8.35 -7.01
N THR A 59 -30.30 7.28 -7.56
CA THR A 59 -28.94 6.82 -7.23
C THR A 59 -28.06 6.94 -8.47
N VAL A 60 -26.87 7.51 -8.32
CA VAL A 60 -25.92 7.77 -9.42
C VAL A 60 -24.59 7.07 -9.16
N SER A 61 -24.03 6.43 -10.18
CA SER A 61 -22.70 5.80 -10.10
C SER A 61 -21.59 6.86 -10.07
N SER A 62 -20.60 6.61 -9.24
CA SER A 62 -19.38 7.42 -9.09
C SER A 62 -18.23 6.52 -8.67
N ALA A 63 -17.07 7.12 -8.36
CA ALA A 63 -15.91 6.39 -7.87
C ALA A 63 -15.18 7.17 -6.79
N CYS A 64 -14.49 6.44 -5.91
CA CYS A 64 -13.54 7.03 -4.99
C CYS A 64 -12.27 7.45 -5.77
N VAL A 65 -11.93 8.74 -5.74
CA VAL A 65 -10.82 9.33 -6.51
C VAL A 65 -9.61 9.71 -5.65
N VAL A 66 -9.50 9.12 -4.45
CA VAL A 66 -8.35 9.31 -3.57
C VAL A 66 -7.18 8.45 -4.06
N ASN A 67 -5.95 8.92 -3.91
CA ASN A 67 -4.75 8.16 -4.27
C ASN A 67 -4.45 7.00 -3.30
N CYS A 68 -5.31 5.97 -3.33
CA CYS A 68 -5.10 4.69 -2.66
C CYS A 68 -4.95 3.52 -3.64
N GLY A 69 -5.04 3.77 -4.95
CA GLY A 69 -4.95 2.75 -6.00
C GLY A 69 -6.26 2.01 -6.32
N SER A 70 -7.18 1.83 -5.36
CA SER A 70 -8.34 0.93 -5.55
C SER A 70 -9.48 1.46 -6.42
N ARG A 71 -9.62 2.78 -6.59
CA ARG A 71 -10.69 3.44 -7.37
C ARG A 71 -12.11 2.86 -7.15
N CYS A 72 -12.47 2.59 -5.90
CA CYS A 72 -13.69 1.85 -5.55
C CYS A 72 -14.95 2.47 -6.17
N PRO A 73 -15.86 1.68 -6.77
CA PRO A 73 -17.16 2.18 -7.19
C PRO A 73 -17.96 2.71 -6.00
N LEU A 74 -18.68 3.79 -6.22
CA LEU A 74 -19.55 4.43 -5.26
C LEU A 74 -20.94 4.63 -5.87
N ARG A 75 -21.96 4.48 -5.05
CA ARG A 75 -23.36 4.76 -5.38
C ARG A 75 -23.81 5.99 -4.58
N LEU A 76 -24.02 7.11 -5.25
CA LEU A 76 -24.43 8.37 -4.62
C LEU A 76 -25.95 8.47 -4.64
N GLN A 77 -26.59 8.46 -3.47
CA GLN A 77 -28.04 8.72 -3.39
C GLN A 77 -28.28 10.22 -3.31
N VAL A 78 -29.17 10.72 -4.16
CA VAL A 78 -29.48 12.14 -4.32
C VAL A 78 -30.92 12.39 -3.91
N LYS A 79 -31.14 13.42 -3.10
CA LYS A 79 -32.45 13.95 -2.73
C LYS A 79 -32.41 15.47 -2.81
N ASP A 80 -33.39 16.09 -3.46
CA ASP A 80 -33.51 17.54 -3.62
C ASP A 80 -32.20 18.16 -4.17
N GLY A 81 -31.61 17.52 -5.18
CA GLY A 81 -30.34 17.94 -5.80
C GLY A 81 -29.09 17.75 -4.92
N THR A 82 -29.24 17.23 -3.70
CA THR A 82 -28.14 17.04 -2.74
C THR A 82 -27.80 15.56 -2.60
N VAL A 83 -26.51 15.22 -2.63
CA VAL A 83 -26.04 13.89 -2.25
C VAL A 83 -26.29 13.72 -0.76
N VAL A 84 -27.18 12.80 -0.40
CA VAL A 84 -27.57 12.54 1.00
C VAL A 84 -26.91 11.27 1.56
N ARG A 85 -26.42 10.38 0.69
CA ARG A 85 -25.72 9.16 1.09
C ARG A 85 -24.70 8.72 0.03
N VAL A 86 -23.59 8.14 0.50
CA VAL A 86 -22.61 7.44 -0.34
C VAL A 86 -22.62 5.98 0.10
N LEU A 87 -22.97 5.11 -0.83
CA LEU A 87 -22.98 3.67 -0.63
C LEU A 87 -21.80 3.05 -1.39
N PRO A 88 -21.25 1.92 -0.89
CA PRO A 88 -20.31 1.14 -1.66
C PRO A 88 -20.98 0.49 -2.87
N ASP A 89 -20.17 -0.19 -3.68
CA ASP A 89 -20.63 -1.17 -4.64
C ASP A 89 -21.51 -2.26 -3.99
N ASN A 90 -22.46 -2.76 -4.78
CA ASN A 90 -23.39 -3.83 -4.42
C ASN A 90 -23.72 -4.77 -5.60
N THR A 91 -22.94 -4.72 -6.69
CA THR A 91 -23.24 -5.51 -7.90
C THR A 91 -22.71 -6.95 -7.84
N GLY A 92 -21.91 -7.27 -6.82
CA GLY A 92 -21.26 -8.55 -6.65
C GLY A 92 -21.72 -9.32 -5.40
N ASP A 93 -20.90 -10.28 -4.98
CA ASP A 93 -21.08 -11.13 -3.80
C ASP A 93 -19.83 -11.12 -2.90
N ASN A 94 -19.51 -12.24 -2.24
CA ASN A 94 -18.33 -12.41 -1.38
C ASN A 94 -17.31 -13.41 -1.94
N THR A 95 -17.41 -13.79 -3.21
CA THR A 95 -16.45 -14.65 -3.92
C THR A 95 -15.35 -13.81 -4.55
N ILE A 96 -14.13 -14.35 -4.68
CA ILE A 96 -12.95 -13.57 -5.10
C ILE A 96 -13.17 -12.83 -6.42
N LYS A 97 -13.70 -13.50 -7.45
CA LYS A 97 -13.82 -12.93 -8.80
C LYS A 97 -15.09 -12.10 -9.03
N ASN A 98 -16.08 -12.21 -8.13
CA ASN A 98 -17.36 -11.49 -8.23
C ASN A 98 -17.63 -10.60 -7.00
N ARG A 99 -16.61 -10.30 -6.19
CA ARG A 99 -16.79 -9.60 -4.91
C ARG A 99 -17.36 -8.20 -5.06
N ASN A 100 -18.21 -7.81 -4.12
CA ASN A 100 -18.56 -6.41 -3.89
C ASN A 100 -17.29 -5.59 -3.56
N ILE A 101 -17.02 -4.56 -4.35
CA ILE A 101 -15.91 -3.64 -4.08
C ILE A 101 -16.33 -2.63 -3.01
N LEU A 102 -16.30 -3.09 -1.76
CA LEU A 102 -16.68 -2.26 -0.61
C LEU A 102 -15.68 -1.12 -0.42
N ALA A 103 -16.06 0.09 -0.82
CA ALA A 103 -15.26 1.28 -0.52
C ALA A 103 -14.98 1.38 0.98
N CYS A 104 -13.77 1.79 1.37
CA CYS A 104 -13.41 1.97 2.77
C CYS A 104 -14.08 3.22 3.38
N VAL A 105 -13.91 3.46 4.68
CA VAL A 105 -14.50 4.61 5.39
C VAL A 105 -14.20 5.96 4.73
N ARG A 106 -12.96 6.15 4.23
CA ARG A 106 -12.57 7.37 3.51
C ARG A 106 -13.31 7.54 2.18
N GLY A 107 -13.54 6.45 1.44
CA GLY A 107 -14.31 6.47 0.20
C GLY A 107 -15.79 6.74 0.44
N ARG A 108 -16.37 6.17 1.50
CA ARG A 108 -17.77 6.41 1.90
C ARG A 108 -18.00 7.81 2.46
N ASN A 109 -16.96 8.49 2.94
CA ASN A 109 -17.03 9.86 3.43
C ASN A 109 -16.82 10.93 2.34
N MET A 110 -16.97 10.60 1.05
CA MET A 110 -16.76 11.56 -0.04
C MET A 110 -17.68 12.79 0.03
N ARG A 111 -18.85 12.68 0.70
CA ARG A 111 -19.75 13.83 0.95
C ARG A 111 -19.08 14.96 1.71
N GLU A 112 -18.21 14.63 2.67
CA GLU A 112 -17.48 15.65 3.44
C GLU A 112 -16.52 16.46 2.56
N ARG A 113 -16.08 15.92 1.40
CA ARG A 113 -15.34 16.70 0.40
C ARG A 113 -16.25 17.58 -0.47
N ILE A 114 -17.44 17.08 -0.81
CA ILE A 114 -18.40 17.81 -1.65
C ILE A 114 -18.95 19.05 -0.91
N TYR A 115 -19.26 18.89 0.37
CA TYR A 115 -19.94 19.92 1.18
C TYR A 115 -19.04 20.60 2.20
N ASN A 116 -17.72 20.40 2.11
CA ASN A 116 -16.77 21.06 3.00
C ASN A 116 -16.96 22.60 2.95
N PRO A 117 -17.02 23.30 4.11
CA PRO A 117 -17.13 24.75 4.12
C PRO A 117 -15.95 25.44 3.42
N ASP A 118 -14.75 24.85 3.48
CA ASP A 118 -13.52 25.37 2.87
C ASP A 118 -13.40 25.00 1.38
N ARG A 119 -14.41 24.35 0.79
CA ARG A 119 -14.39 23.97 -0.63
C ARG A 119 -14.26 25.23 -1.49
N ILE A 120 -13.29 25.22 -2.40
CA ILE A 120 -13.13 26.27 -3.42
C ILE A 120 -14.29 26.16 -4.42
N LYS A 121 -15.14 27.20 -4.48
CA LYS A 121 -16.37 27.23 -5.30
C LYS A 121 -16.23 28.01 -6.61
N THR A 122 -15.25 28.90 -6.69
CA THR A 122 -15.03 29.82 -7.81
C THR A 122 -13.54 30.07 -7.99
N PRO A 123 -13.06 30.48 -9.18
CA PRO A 123 -11.67 30.91 -9.35
C PRO A 123 -11.29 32.06 -8.40
N LEU A 124 -10.09 31.97 -7.85
CA LEU A 124 -9.55 32.92 -6.88
C LEU A 124 -8.24 33.53 -7.39
N LYS A 125 -8.13 34.86 -7.33
CA LYS A 125 -6.91 35.61 -7.67
C LYS A 125 -6.28 36.16 -6.41
N ARG A 126 -4.99 35.91 -6.23
CA ARG A 126 -4.22 36.46 -5.11
C ARG A 126 -4.26 37.99 -5.14
N VAL A 127 -4.47 38.60 -3.99
CA VAL A 127 -4.32 40.04 -3.76
C VAL A 127 -3.23 40.29 -2.72
N GLY A 128 -2.57 41.44 -2.80
CA GLY A 128 -1.44 41.78 -1.93
C GLY A 128 -0.08 41.31 -2.46
N ARG A 129 1.00 41.81 -1.83
CA ARG A 129 2.37 41.62 -2.32
C ARG A 129 2.93 40.23 -1.96
N LYS A 130 2.79 39.80 -0.70
CA LYS A 130 3.34 38.53 -0.21
C LYS A 130 2.39 37.36 -0.49
N ARG A 131 2.94 36.19 -0.87
CA ARG A 131 2.15 34.97 -1.11
C ARG A 131 1.63 34.35 0.18
N SER A 132 2.41 34.46 1.26
CA SER A 132 2.10 33.95 2.60
C SER A 132 0.85 34.56 3.23
N ASP A 133 0.42 35.75 2.78
CA ASP A 133 -0.71 36.45 3.36
C ASP A 133 -2.05 35.75 3.06
N GLY A 134 -2.07 34.83 2.08
CA GLY A 134 -3.25 34.02 1.78
C GLY A 134 -4.49 34.83 1.37
N LYS A 135 -4.32 36.07 0.91
CA LYS A 135 -5.44 36.94 0.54
C LYS A 135 -5.82 36.72 -0.92
N PHE A 136 -7.10 36.46 -1.16
CA PHE A 136 -7.64 36.24 -2.49
C PHE A 136 -8.92 37.05 -2.70
N LYS A 137 -9.20 37.37 -3.96
CA LYS A 137 -10.51 37.84 -4.42
C LYS A 137 -11.08 36.84 -5.41
N ALA A 138 -12.40 36.66 -5.41
CA ALA A 138 -13.08 35.92 -6.46
C ALA A 138 -12.96 36.63 -7.81
N ILE A 139 -12.81 35.86 -8.88
CA ILE A 139 -12.80 36.35 -10.27
C ILE A 139 -13.67 35.44 -11.14
N SER A 140 -14.02 35.89 -12.34
CA SER A 140 -14.73 35.05 -13.32
C SER A 140 -13.81 33.97 -13.91
N TRP A 141 -14.42 32.94 -14.51
CA TRP A 141 -13.66 31.96 -15.29
C TRP A 141 -12.94 32.59 -16.48
N ASP A 142 -13.58 33.52 -17.20
CA ASP A 142 -12.96 34.22 -18.32
C ASP A 142 -11.72 35.00 -17.89
N GLU A 143 -11.80 35.77 -16.80
CA GLU A 143 -10.62 36.49 -16.27
C GLU A 143 -9.51 35.49 -15.86
N ALA A 144 -9.87 34.36 -15.25
CA ALA A 144 -8.90 33.35 -14.84
C ALA A 144 -8.18 32.73 -16.06
N PHE A 145 -8.92 32.40 -17.12
CA PHE A 145 -8.35 31.86 -18.35
C PHE A 145 -7.48 32.87 -19.07
N ASP A 146 -7.90 34.13 -19.18
CA ASP A 146 -7.11 35.19 -19.80
C ASP A 146 -5.77 35.40 -19.07
N ILE A 147 -5.79 35.43 -17.73
CA ILE A 147 -4.58 35.56 -16.93
C ILE A 147 -3.64 34.36 -17.17
N ILE A 148 -4.15 33.14 -17.05
CA ILE A 148 -3.32 31.93 -17.17
C ILE A 148 -2.76 31.80 -18.58
N THR A 149 -3.58 31.97 -19.62
CA THR A 149 -3.16 31.82 -21.01
C THR A 149 -2.13 32.89 -21.40
N LYS A 150 -2.34 34.16 -21.00
CA LYS A 150 -1.39 35.24 -21.24
C LYS A 150 -0.03 34.95 -20.60
N GLN A 151 -0.02 34.54 -19.33
CA GLN A 151 1.23 34.23 -18.63
C GLN A 151 1.91 33.00 -19.21
N LEU A 152 1.14 31.95 -19.51
CA LEU A 152 1.69 30.72 -20.07
C LEU A 152 2.33 30.97 -21.44
N ARG A 153 1.66 31.68 -22.35
CA ARG A 153 2.22 32.06 -23.66
C ARG A 153 3.47 32.90 -23.51
N TYR A 154 3.43 33.97 -22.71
CA TYR A 154 4.61 34.78 -22.42
C TYR A 154 5.80 33.94 -21.91
N THR A 155 5.53 32.97 -21.03
CA THR A 155 6.55 32.07 -20.48
C THR A 155 7.17 31.19 -21.58
N TYR A 156 6.35 30.56 -22.43
CA TYR A 156 6.86 29.78 -23.58
C TYR A 156 7.62 30.65 -24.58
N ASP A 157 7.04 31.77 -25.02
CA ASP A 157 7.60 32.63 -26.06
C ASP A 157 8.94 33.25 -25.63
N LYS A 158 9.09 33.56 -24.33
CA LYS A 158 10.28 34.23 -23.81
C LYS A 158 11.35 33.30 -23.25
N TYR A 159 10.95 32.18 -22.64
CA TYR A 159 11.86 31.32 -21.86
C TYR A 159 11.88 29.86 -22.31
N GLY A 160 11.05 29.48 -23.28
CA GLY A 160 10.97 28.10 -23.77
C GLY A 160 10.21 27.14 -22.86
N PRO A 161 9.99 25.89 -23.32
CA PRO A 161 9.16 24.90 -22.63
C PRO A 161 9.69 24.47 -21.26
N GLU A 162 11.01 24.45 -21.04
CA GLU A 162 11.64 24.04 -19.78
C GLU A 162 11.32 25.00 -18.61
N SER A 163 10.84 26.22 -18.90
CA SER A 163 10.43 27.19 -17.90
C SER A 163 9.04 26.91 -17.30
N VAL A 164 8.29 25.96 -17.87
CA VAL A 164 7.00 25.49 -17.36
C VAL A 164 7.21 24.17 -16.62
N TYR A 165 7.07 24.18 -15.30
CA TYR A 165 7.23 22.98 -14.48
C TYR A 165 5.89 22.39 -14.06
N LYS A 166 5.66 21.12 -14.40
CA LYS A 166 4.55 20.33 -13.86
C LYS A 166 5.03 19.56 -12.63
N ASN A 167 4.72 20.11 -11.46
CA ASN A 167 5.07 19.48 -10.17
C ASN A 167 4.28 18.18 -9.95
N TYR A 168 4.92 17.17 -9.37
CA TYR A 168 4.26 15.93 -8.95
C TYR A 168 3.12 16.16 -7.96
N GLY A 169 1.97 15.54 -8.17
CA GLY A 169 0.79 15.68 -7.31
C GLY A 169 -0.04 14.41 -7.21
N SER A 170 -0.71 14.20 -6.08
CA SER A 170 -1.47 12.95 -5.82
C SER A 170 -2.88 13.13 -5.24
N GLY A 171 -3.32 14.36 -4.95
CA GLY A 171 -4.54 14.58 -4.15
C GLY A 171 -5.82 13.93 -4.70
N VAL A 172 -6.04 14.06 -6.02
CA VAL A 172 -7.11 13.36 -6.76
C VAL A 172 -6.43 12.55 -7.86
N TRP A 173 -6.60 11.23 -7.80
CA TRP A 173 -5.99 10.29 -8.72
C TRP A 173 -7.07 9.50 -9.46
N ASN A 174 -6.81 9.12 -10.72
CA ASN A 174 -7.74 8.38 -11.59
C ASN A 174 -9.07 9.10 -11.91
N ALA A 175 -9.06 10.43 -11.95
CA ALA A 175 -10.16 11.24 -12.48
C ALA A 175 -9.78 11.88 -13.82
N HIS A 176 -10.74 12.01 -14.74
CA HIS A 176 -10.53 12.48 -16.11
C HIS A 176 -9.88 13.87 -16.17
N VAL A 177 -10.27 14.77 -15.27
CA VAL A 177 -9.74 16.14 -15.16
C VAL A 177 -9.06 16.32 -13.80
N ALA A 178 -8.01 15.53 -13.56
CA ALA A 178 -7.17 15.63 -12.36
C ALA A 178 -5.69 15.66 -12.74
N TYR A 179 -4.81 15.59 -11.74
CA TYR A 179 -3.37 15.65 -11.93
C TYR A 179 -2.84 14.61 -12.95
N SER A 180 -3.37 13.39 -12.90
CA SER A 180 -3.04 12.31 -13.85
C SER A 180 -3.81 12.39 -15.17
N GLY A 181 -4.62 13.43 -15.38
CA GLY A 181 -5.37 13.69 -16.60
C GLY A 181 -4.61 14.51 -17.65
N GLY A 182 -5.36 15.24 -18.48
CA GLY A 182 -4.91 15.85 -19.74
C GLY A 182 -3.84 16.96 -19.67
N TRP A 183 -3.28 17.30 -18.51
CA TRP A 183 -2.28 18.36 -18.37
C TRP A 183 -0.99 18.07 -19.15
N HIS A 184 -0.50 16.83 -19.13
CA HIS A 184 0.65 16.44 -19.94
C HIS A 184 0.38 16.61 -21.44
N ARG A 185 -0.82 16.21 -21.89
CA ARG A 185 -1.23 16.40 -23.28
C ARG A 185 -1.27 17.89 -23.65
N LEU A 186 -1.87 18.73 -22.80
CA LEU A 186 -1.93 20.18 -23.03
C LEU A 186 -0.53 20.77 -23.20
N PHE A 187 0.38 20.51 -22.25
CA PHE A 187 1.73 21.07 -22.32
C PHE A 187 2.54 20.52 -23.50
N ASN A 188 2.39 19.25 -23.85
CA ASN A 188 3.03 18.69 -25.04
C ASN A 188 2.54 19.35 -26.33
N LEU A 189 1.25 19.71 -26.42
CA LEU A 189 0.72 20.48 -27.56
C LEU A 189 1.24 21.92 -27.63
N LEU A 190 1.76 22.45 -26.51
CA LEU A 190 2.35 23.80 -26.44
C LEU A 190 3.88 23.81 -26.65
N GLY A 191 4.49 22.65 -26.92
CA GLY A 191 5.94 22.53 -27.14
C GLY A 191 6.71 21.77 -26.06
N GLY A 192 6.01 21.22 -25.05
CA GLY A 192 6.60 20.42 -23.97
C GLY A 192 6.63 21.15 -22.63
N HIS A 193 7.19 20.52 -21.61
CA HIS A 193 7.36 21.12 -20.28
C HIS A 193 8.49 20.45 -19.51
N LEU A 194 8.99 21.10 -18.46
CA LEU A 194 9.87 20.45 -17.49
C LEU A 194 9.06 19.41 -16.70
N GLY A 195 9.46 18.15 -16.86
CA GLY A 195 8.93 17.02 -16.10
C GLY A 195 9.47 16.96 -14.67
N TYR A 196 9.11 15.90 -13.96
CA TYR A 196 9.69 15.56 -12.66
C TYR A 196 10.30 14.16 -12.74
N TYR A 197 11.31 13.91 -11.93
CA TYR A 197 11.85 12.58 -11.71
C TYR A 197 11.46 12.12 -10.30
N GLY A 198 11.05 10.85 -10.20
CA GLY A 198 10.70 10.25 -8.93
C GLY A 198 9.26 10.44 -8.48
N ASN A 199 8.93 9.86 -7.33
CA ASN A 199 7.66 10.08 -6.64
C ASN A 199 7.87 9.86 -5.12
N TYR A 200 6.95 10.38 -4.29
CA TYR A 200 7.09 10.22 -2.83
C TYR A 200 6.86 8.79 -2.33
N SER A 201 6.40 7.86 -3.18
CA SER A 201 5.74 6.64 -2.75
C SER A 201 6.54 5.36 -2.97
N TYR A 202 7.03 5.10 -4.18
CA TYR A 202 7.53 3.79 -4.58
C TYR A 202 8.74 3.86 -5.53
N LEU A 203 9.40 5.02 -5.63
CA LEU A 203 10.46 5.20 -6.61
C LEU A 203 11.58 4.16 -6.45
N GLN A 204 12.10 3.96 -5.23
CA GLN A 204 13.22 3.06 -4.99
C GLN A 204 12.88 1.63 -5.43
N ILE A 205 11.73 1.09 -5.01
CA ILE A 205 11.30 -0.26 -5.42
C ILE A 205 11.04 -0.36 -6.93
N SER A 206 10.49 0.67 -7.58
CA SER A 206 10.35 0.65 -9.06
C SER A 206 11.68 0.64 -9.80
N GLN A 207 12.72 1.27 -9.24
CA GLN A 207 14.05 1.21 -9.84
C GLN A 207 14.66 -0.17 -9.61
N CYS A 208 14.52 -0.74 -8.42
CA CYS A 208 14.89 -2.12 -8.11
C CYS A 208 14.33 -3.10 -9.13
N THR A 209 13.00 -3.08 -9.35
CA THR A 209 12.32 -3.99 -10.27
C THR A 209 12.87 -3.92 -11.70
N LYS A 210 13.26 -2.73 -12.17
CA LYS A 210 13.89 -2.59 -13.50
C LYS A 210 15.20 -3.35 -13.61
N TYR A 211 16.02 -3.34 -12.56
CA TYR A 211 17.31 -4.04 -12.56
C TYR A 211 17.16 -5.53 -12.28
N VAL A 212 16.19 -5.92 -11.44
CA VAL A 212 15.99 -7.34 -11.05
C VAL A 212 15.23 -8.12 -12.13
N TYR A 213 14.17 -7.55 -12.70
CA TYR A 213 13.27 -8.26 -13.62
C TYR A 213 13.23 -7.65 -15.03
N GLY A 214 13.93 -6.54 -15.28
CA GLY A 214 13.99 -5.93 -16.61
C GLY A 214 12.71 -5.20 -17.03
N ALA A 215 11.76 -4.92 -16.13
CA ALA A 215 10.53 -4.19 -16.48
C ALA A 215 10.29 -2.94 -15.64
N ALA A 216 9.54 -2.01 -16.22
CA ALA A 216 9.42 -0.63 -15.73
C ALA A 216 8.43 -0.43 -14.57
N ASP A 217 7.66 -1.47 -14.21
CA ASP A 217 6.60 -1.40 -13.21
C ASP A 217 7.02 -2.04 -11.88
N GLU A 218 6.48 -1.56 -10.77
CA GLU A 218 6.81 -2.01 -9.41
C GLU A 218 6.29 -3.41 -9.04
N GLN A 219 5.29 -3.92 -9.77
CA GLN A 219 4.49 -5.10 -9.37
C GLN A 219 4.55 -6.23 -10.39
N ILE A 220 5.75 -6.68 -10.75
CA ILE A 220 5.89 -7.91 -11.55
C ILE A 220 5.82 -9.08 -10.59
N SER A 221 4.61 -9.51 -10.26
CA SER A 221 4.34 -10.64 -9.39
C SER A 221 3.01 -11.29 -9.75
N ASN A 222 2.81 -12.51 -9.28
CA ASN A 222 1.50 -13.13 -9.30
C ASN A 222 0.53 -12.34 -8.42
N SER A 223 -0.75 -12.32 -8.82
CA SER A 223 -1.83 -11.75 -8.02
C SER A 223 -1.90 -12.45 -6.66
N LEU A 224 -2.11 -11.70 -5.57
CA LEU A 224 -2.33 -12.34 -4.25
C LEU A 224 -3.57 -13.25 -4.25
N GLU A 225 -4.54 -13.01 -5.13
CA GLU A 225 -5.70 -13.89 -5.33
C GLU A 225 -5.29 -15.33 -5.68
N ASP A 226 -4.20 -15.52 -6.43
CA ASP A 226 -3.68 -16.84 -6.77
C ASP A 226 -3.19 -17.61 -5.55
N SER A 227 -2.70 -16.89 -4.53
CA SER A 227 -2.20 -17.48 -3.29
C SER A 227 -3.28 -18.19 -2.48
N ILE A 228 -4.55 -17.85 -2.67
CA ILE A 228 -5.65 -18.49 -1.93
C ILE A 228 -5.74 -19.97 -2.29
N ASP A 229 -5.53 -20.31 -3.55
CA ASP A 229 -5.66 -21.69 -4.04
C ASP A 229 -4.30 -22.41 -4.06
N ASN A 230 -3.20 -21.68 -4.28
CA ASN A 230 -1.91 -22.28 -4.65
C ASN A 230 -0.78 -22.07 -3.63
N SER A 231 -0.83 -21.04 -2.77
CA SER A 231 0.24 -20.82 -1.79
C SER A 231 0.09 -21.72 -0.57
N LYS A 232 1.23 -22.11 0.01
CA LYS A 232 1.27 -22.74 1.34
C LYS A 232 1.62 -21.73 2.43
N LEU A 233 2.37 -20.70 2.06
CA LEU A 233 2.80 -19.62 2.94
C LEU A 233 2.70 -18.28 2.21
N ILE A 234 2.15 -17.28 2.90
CA ILE A 234 2.23 -15.88 2.50
C ILE A 234 3.11 -15.15 3.52
N VAL A 235 4.12 -14.43 3.04
CA VAL A 235 4.95 -13.57 3.87
C VAL A 235 4.66 -12.13 3.48
N PHE A 236 3.88 -11.42 4.30
CA PHE A 236 3.73 -9.97 4.14
C PHE A 236 4.96 -9.27 4.70
N TRP A 237 5.82 -8.77 3.81
CA TRP A 237 7.07 -8.12 4.19
C TRP A 237 6.97 -6.61 4.06
N GLY A 238 6.90 -5.91 5.19
CA GLY A 238 6.65 -4.47 5.25
C GLY A 238 5.37 -4.07 4.51
N ASN A 239 4.40 -5.00 4.42
CA ASN A 239 3.10 -4.82 3.81
C ASN A 239 2.00 -4.98 4.85
N ASN A 240 1.16 -3.96 5.00
CA ASN A 240 0.06 -3.95 5.96
C ASN A 240 -1.28 -3.68 5.24
N PRO A 241 -1.82 -4.69 4.53
CA PRO A 241 -3.02 -4.51 3.71
C PRO A 241 -4.26 -4.12 4.51
N LEU A 242 -4.42 -4.58 5.76
CA LEU A 242 -5.60 -4.25 6.58
C LEU A 242 -5.67 -2.77 6.97
N GLU A 243 -4.57 -2.01 6.90
CA GLU A 243 -4.58 -0.57 7.14
C GLU A 243 -4.34 0.27 5.88
N THR A 244 -3.61 -0.27 4.91
CA THR A 244 -3.16 0.51 3.74
C THR A 244 -3.91 0.16 2.45
N ARG A 245 -4.67 -0.95 2.44
CA ARG A 245 -5.41 -1.49 1.28
C ARG A 245 -6.82 -1.98 1.64
N MET A 246 -7.47 -1.31 2.58
CA MET A 246 -8.77 -1.66 3.19
C MET A 246 -9.99 -1.80 2.26
N SER A 247 -9.89 -1.47 0.97
CA SER A 247 -11.08 -1.55 0.11
C SER A 247 -11.44 -3.02 -0.17
N GLY A 248 -12.72 -3.30 -0.46
CA GLY A 248 -13.15 -4.63 -0.89
C GLY A 248 -12.54 -5.07 -2.24
N GLY A 249 -12.03 -4.12 -3.03
CA GLY A 249 -11.24 -4.40 -4.23
C GLY A 249 -9.74 -4.54 -3.96
N GLY A 250 -9.29 -4.23 -2.74
CA GLY A 250 -7.89 -4.21 -2.35
C GLY A 250 -7.44 -5.50 -1.64
N ILE A 251 -6.15 -5.51 -1.33
CA ILE A 251 -5.43 -6.65 -0.75
C ILE A 251 -6.03 -7.09 0.60
N ALA A 252 -6.67 -6.20 1.37
CA ALA A 252 -7.27 -6.57 2.66
C ALA A 252 -8.32 -7.68 2.55
N PHE A 253 -9.18 -7.63 1.51
CA PHE A 253 -10.17 -8.67 1.28
C PHE A 253 -9.47 -9.99 0.95
N THR A 254 -8.56 -9.97 -0.03
CA THR A 254 -7.84 -11.15 -0.52
C THR A 254 -7.03 -11.82 0.59
N ALA A 255 -6.28 -11.04 1.38
CA ALA A 255 -5.52 -11.54 2.53
C ALA A 255 -6.42 -12.18 3.59
N THR A 256 -7.62 -11.60 3.83
CA THR A 256 -8.61 -12.19 4.75
C THR A 256 -9.18 -13.50 4.21
N GLN A 257 -9.39 -13.62 2.88
CA GLN A 257 -9.84 -14.87 2.28
C GLN A 257 -8.75 -15.94 2.32
N ALA A 258 -7.48 -15.58 2.07
CA ALA A 258 -6.34 -16.50 2.20
C ALA A 258 -6.24 -17.08 3.61
N HIS A 259 -6.35 -16.23 4.64
CA HIS A 259 -6.40 -16.67 6.03
C HIS A 259 -7.56 -17.64 6.30
N LYS A 260 -8.76 -17.33 5.80
CA LYS A 260 -9.94 -18.21 5.94
C LYS A 260 -9.80 -19.54 5.21
N ALA A 261 -9.06 -19.55 4.10
CA ALA A 261 -8.72 -20.76 3.35
C ALA A 261 -7.64 -21.60 4.05
N GLY A 262 -7.06 -21.11 5.16
CA GLY A 262 -6.05 -21.81 5.94
C GLY A 262 -4.63 -21.66 5.40
N VAL A 263 -4.38 -20.72 4.49
CA VAL A 263 -3.02 -20.38 4.05
C VAL A 263 -2.30 -19.75 5.24
N LYS A 264 -1.11 -20.27 5.58
CA LYS A 264 -0.31 -19.73 6.67
C LYS A 264 0.20 -18.33 6.31
N ILE A 265 0.17 -17.40 7.26
CA ILE A 265 0.56 -16.00 7.05
C ILE A 265 1.61 -15.59 8.08
N ILE A 266 2.75 -15.11 7.59
CA ILE A 266 3.78 -14.45 8.40
C ILE A 266 3.82 -12.97 8.04
N VAL A 267 3.92 -12.10 9.05
CA VAL A 267 4.09 -10.66 8.85
C VAL A 267 5.45 -10.23 9.38
N VAL A 268 6.30 -9.67 8.50
CA VAL A 268 7.56 -9.02 8.85
C VAL A 268 7.33 -7.51 8.86
N ASP A 269 7.22 -6.91 10.05
CA ASP A 269 6.87 -5.49 10.20
C ASP A 269 7.43 -4.99 11.56
N PRO A 270 8.07 -3.80 11.62
CA PRO A 270 8.46 -3.22 12.92
C PRO A 270 7.27 -2.96 13.86
N ARG A 271 6.06 -2.80 13.33
CA ARG A 271 4.85 -2.54 14.11
C ARG A 271 3.94 -3.76 14.14
N TYR A 272 3.39 -4.04 15.32
CA TYR A 272 2.30 -4.99 15.46
C TYR A 272 1.00 -4.38 14.91
N SER A 273 0.83 -4.50 13.59
CA SER A 273 -0.25 -3.89 12.82
C SER A 273 -1.59 -4.62 12.92
N ASP A 274 -2.66 -4.05 12.36
CA ASP A 274 -3.95 -4.75 12.23
C ASP A 274 -3.80 -6.02 11.36
N THR A 275 -2.93 -6.00 10.35
CA THR A 275 -2.59 -7.20 9.57
C THR A 275 -1.94 -8.26 10.48
N ALA A 276 -0.92 -7.89 11.24
CA ALA A 276 -0.21 -8.81 12.14
C ALA A 276 -1.12 -9.38 13.24
N SER A 277 -2.02 -8.56 13.80
CA SER A 277 -2.88 -8.96 14.92
C SER A 277 -4.14 -9.73 14.49
N THR A 278 -4.60 -9.56 13.26
CA THR A 278 -5.88 -10.13 12.82
C THR A 278 -5.73 -11.40 11.99
N ILE A 279 -4.70 -11.49 11.15
CA ILE A 279 -4.59 -12.58 10.16
C ILE A 279 -3.25 -13.31 10.16
N ALA A 280 -2.24 -12.84 10.88
CA ALA A 280 -0.93 -13.49 10.89
C ALA A 280 -0.88 -14.63 11.92
N ASP A 281 -0.29 -15.76 11.52
CA ASP A 281 0.08 -16.85 12.41
C ASP A 281 1.37 -16.52 13.17
N GLN A 282 2.22 -15.67 12.59
CA GLN A 282 3.44 -15.19 13.23
C GLN A 282 3.77 -13.76 12.83
N TRP A 283 4.24 -12.98 13.80
CA TRP A 283 4.80 -11.66 13.59
C TRP A 283 6.31 -11.68 13.85
N ILE A 284 7.08 -11.10 12.93
CA ILE A 284 8.52 -10.90 13.03
C ILE A 284 8.78 -9.39 13.22
N PRO A 285 9.11 -8.94 14.45
CA PRO A 285 9.30 -7.52 14.78
C PRO A 285 10.68 -7.02 14.35
N ILE A 286 10.88 -6.81 13.05
CA ILE A 286 12.17 -6.37 12.52
C ILE A 286 12.47 -4.92 12.90
N ARG A 287 13.75 -4.59 13.18
CA ARG A 287 14.21 -3.20 13.30
C ARG A 287 14.08 -2.48 11.93
N PRO A 288 13.51 -1.27 11.85
CA PRO A 288 13.36 -0.57 10.58
C PRO A 288 14.67 -0.42 9.80
N GLY A 289 14.66 -0.71 8.49
CA GLY A 289 15.81 -0.55 7.60
C GLY A 289 16.88 -1.64 7.71
N THR A 290 16.55 -2.79 8.29
CA THR A 290 17.51 -3.91 8.50
C THR A 290 17.12 -5.20 7.76
N ASP A 291 16.18 -5.10 6.83
CA ASP A 291 15.61 -6.21 6.05
C ASP A 291 16.69 -7.02 5.30
N ALA A 292 17.64 -6.33 4.66
CA ALA A 292 18.73 -6.97 3.92
C ALA A 292 19.67 -7.78 4.83
N ALA A 293 19.84 -7.39 6.10
CA ALA A 293 20.60 -8.18 7.06
C ALA A 293 19.84 -9.44 7.47
N LEU A 294 18.52 -9.35 7.66
CA LEU A 294 17.68 -10.51 7.92
C LEU A 294 17.72 -11.48 6.74
N VAL A 295 17.51 -11.00 5.51
CA VAL A 295 17.57 -11.83 4.30
C VAL A 295 18.94 -12.49 4.15
N ALA A 296 20.04 -11.75 4.31
CA ALA A 296 21.38 -12.31 4.17
C ALA A 296 21.62 -13.47 5.16
N ALA A 297 21.14 -13.34 6.40
CA ALA A 297 21.22 -14.43 7.39
C ALA A 297 20.27 -15.59 7.12
N MET A 298 19.10 -15.34 6.53
CA MET A 298 18.23 -16.42 6.07
C MET A 298 18.89 -17.21 4.93
N VAL A 299 19.45 -16.52 3.94
CA VAL A 299 20.16 -17.16 2.82
C VAL A 299 21.40 -17.90 3.32
N HIS A 300 22.11 -17.40 4.33
CA HIS A 300 23.20 -18.13 4.99
C HIS A 300 22.75 -19.50 5.50
N VAL A 301 21.64 -19.55 6.23
CA VAL A 301 21.06 -20.80 6.73
C VAL A 301 20.68 -21.72 5.57
N MET A 302 20.02 -21.19 4.55
CA MET A 302 19.63 -21.96 3.36
C MET A 302 20.84 -22.56 2.65
N LEU A 303 21.93 -21.80 2.48
CA LEU A 303 23.16 -22.28 1.86
C LEU A 303 23.85 -23.36 2.71
N LYS A 304 23.92 -23.19 4.04
CA LYS A 304 24.54 -24.19 4.93
C LYS A 304 23.76 -25.50 4.98
N GLU A 305 22.45 -25.43 4.81
CA GLU A 305 21.53 -26.57 4.89
C GLU A 305 21.11 -27.10 3.50
N ASN A 306 21.62 -26.52 2.40
CA ASN A 306 21.26 -26.84 1.02
C ASN A 306 19.75 -26.75 0.75
N LEU A 307 19.11 -25.68 1.22
CA LEU A 307 17.66 -25.43 1.09
C LEU A 307 17.31 -24.41 -0.01
N HIS A 308 18.30 -23.86 -0.71
CA HIS A 308 18.06 -22.95 -1.83
C HIS A 308 17.78 -23.69 -3.14
N ASP A 309 17.00 -23.08 -4.03
CA ASP A 309 16.73 -23.63 -5.37
C ASP A 309 17.87 -23.28 -6.32
N GLN A 310 18.91 -24.12 -6.33
CA GLN A 310 20.08 -23.92 -7.20
C GLN A 310 19.69 -23.97 -8.69
N ALA A 311 18.73 -24.82 -9.09
CA ALA A 311 18.34 -24.95 -10.49
C ALA A 311 17.65 -23.67 -11.01
N PHE A 312 16.82 -23.03 -10.17
CA PHE A 312 16.26 -21.73 -10.49
C PHE A 312 17.34 -20.66 -10.62
N LEU A 313 18.27 -20.62 -9.65
CA LEU A 313 19.35 -19.63 -9.62
C LEU A 313 20.27 -19.75 -10.84
N ASP A 314 20.68 -20.97 -11.22
CA ASP A 314 21.53 -21.22 -12.39
C ASP A 314 20.86 -20.79 -13.70
N LYS A 315 19.54 -20.98 -13.79
CA LYS A 315 18.81 -20.76 -15.03
C LYS A 315 18.35 -19.32 -15.22
N TYR A 316 17.94 -18.65 -14.14
CA TYR A 316 17.21 -17.37 -14.22
C TYR A 316 17.90 -16.21 -13.51
N CYS A 317 18.99 -16.45 -12.76
CA CYS A 317 19.68 -15.40 -12.02
C CYS A 317 21.10 -15.18 -12.52
N ILE A 318 21.57 -13.94 -12.40
CA ILE A 318 22.96 -13.54 -12.69
C ILE A 318 23.57 -13.04 -11.39
N GLY A 319 24.77 -13.54 -11.07
CA GLY A 319 25.59 -13.08 -9.94
C GLY A 319 25.20 -13.57 -8.55
N PHE A 320 24.36 -14.61 -8.45
CA PHE A 320 24.13 -15.27 -7.17
C PHE A 320 25.40 -15.96 -6.66
N ASP A 321 26.07 -16.72 -7.53
CA ASP A 321 27.35 -17.36 -7.27
C ASP A 321 28.41 -16.93 -8.30
N GLU A 322 29.65 -17.37 -8.08
CA GLU A 322 30.77 -16.99 -8.95
C GLU A 322 30.66 -17.55 -10.37
N ALA A 323 29.94 -18.67 -10.58
CA ALA A 323 29.80 -19.29 -11.90
C ALA A 323 28.91 -18.46 -12.82
N HIS A 324 27.95 -17.74 -12.24
CA HIS A 324 26.98 -16.91 -12.97
C HIS A 324 27.32 -15.40 -12.92
N MET A 325 28.56 -15.03 -12.61
CA MET A 325 28.99 -13.63 -12.63
C MET A 325 29.22 -13.12 -14.06
N PRO A 326 28.89 -11.85 -14.36
CA PRO A 326 29.25 -11.23 -15.63
C PRO A 326 30.77 -11.23 -15.86
N LYS A 327 31.19 -11.34 -17.13
CA LYS A 327 32.60 -11.26 -17.51
C LYS A 327 33.23 -9.97 -17.00
N GLY A 328 34.38 -10.09 -16.33
CA GLY A 328 35.12 -8.96 -15.78
C GLY A 328 34.67 -8.52 -14.37
N ALA A 329 33.69 -9.20 -13.77
CA ALA A 329 33.36 -8.97 -12.37
C ALA A 329 34.55 -9.31 -11.45
N PRO A 330 34.77 -8.54 -10.36
CA PRO A 330 35.81 -8.86 -9.40
C PRO A 330 35.60 -10.23 -8.76
N LYS A 331 36.70 -10.91 -8.40
CA LYS A 331 36.65 -12.14 -7.61
C LYS A 331 35.89 -11.90 -6.30
N ASN A 332 35.04 -12.84 -5.90
CA ASN A 332 34.23 -12.78 -4.69
C ASN A 332 33.18 -11.66 -4.70
N ALA A 333 32.73 -11.22 -5.87
CA ALA A 333 31.68 -10.21 -6.00
C ALA A 333 30.26 -10.78 -6.05
N SER A 334 30.09 -12.11 -6.05
CA SER A 334 28.75 -12.72 -6.02
C SER A 334 28.05 -12.52 -4.68
N TYR A 335 26.72 -12.63 -4.68
CA TYR A 335 25.94 -12.54 -3.44
C TYR A 335 26.31 -13.66 -2.46
N ARG A 336 26.55 -14.87 -2.94
CA ARG A 336 27.02 -15.99 -2.12
C ARG A 336 28.35 -15.67 -1.45
N SER A 337 29.31 -15.10 -2.16
CA SER A 337 30.58 -14.65 -1.56
C SER A 337 30.38 -13.59 -0.48
N TYR A 338 29.44 -12.67 -0.64
CA TYR A 338 29.06 -11.72 0.40
C TYR A 338 28.47 -12.42 1.64
N VAL A 339 27.55 -13.37 1.45
CA VAL A 339 26.90 -14.13 2.54
C VAL A 339 27.90 -15.00 3.30
N GLU A 340 28.83 -15.65 2.58
CA GLU A 340 29.86 -16.54 3.16
C GLU A 340 31.07 -15.77 3.73
N GLY A 341 31.06 -14.43 3.73
CA GLY A 341 32.16 -13.62 4.28
C GLY A 341 33.43 -13.59 3.44
N LYS A 342 33.34 -13.97 2.16
CA LYS A 342 34.45 -13.93 1.18
C LYS A 342 34.55 -12.59 0.46
N GLY A 343 33.52 -11.76 0.57
CA GLY A 343 33.45 -10.42 -0.01
C GLY A 343 34.35 -9.40 0.72
N LYS A 344 34.23 -8.13 0.33
CA LYS A 344 35.12 -7.04 0.78
C LYS A 344 35.13 -6.82 2.30
N ASP A 345 34.02 -7.09 2.99
CA ASP A 345 33.91 -6.88 4.44
C ASP A 345 34.47 -8.02 5.28
N GLY A 346 34.71 -9.21 4.70
CA GLY A 346 35.26 -10.36 5.41
C GLY A 346 34.35 -10.97 6.49
N VAL A 347 33.05 -10.64 6.50
CA VAL A 347 32.13 -11.03 7.59
C VAL A 347 31.08 -12.00 7.07
N GLU A 348 31.05 -13.22 7.63
CA GLU A 348 30.00 -14.21 7.35
C GLU A 348 28.65 -13.73 7.92
N LYS A 349 27.59 -13.83 7.12
CA LYS A 349 26.26 -13.29 7.47
C LYS A 349 25.44 -14.29 8.26
N THR A 350 25.97 -14.75 9.39
CA THR A 350 25.28 -15.73 10.24
C THR A 350 24.03 -15.16 10.91
N PRO A 351 23.11 -16.01 11.40
CA PRO A 351 22.03 -15.58 12.29
C PRO A 351 22.51 -14.79 13.52
N GLU A 352 23.65 -15.16 14.11
CA GLU A 352 24.28 -14.46 15.23
C GLU A 352 24.72 -13.04 14.85
N TRP A 353 25.22 -12.85 13.62
CA TRP A 353 25.58 -11.55 13.08
C TRP A 353 24.34 -10.67 12.86
N ALA A 354 23.27 -11.23 12.29
CA ALA A 354 22.06 -10.48 11.99
C ALA A 354 21.22 -10.17 13.24
N ALA A 355 21.28 -10.98 14.29
CA ALA A 355 20.47 -10.79 15.49
C ALA A 355 20.62 -9.39 16.16
N PRO A 356 21.82 -8.88 16.47
CA PRO A 356 21.97 -7.54 17.04
C PRO A 356 21.62 -6.42 16.04
N ILE A 357 21.72 -6.66 14.73
CA ILE A 357 21.38 -5.69 13.68
C ILE A 357 19.86 -5.56 13.54
N THR A 358 19.17 -6.68 13.41
CA THR A 358 17.73 -6.76 13.13
C THR A 358 16.88 -6.70 14.38
N GLY A 359 17.45 -7.01 15.55
CA GLY A 359 16.70 -7.21 16.79
C GLY A 359 15.99 -8.56 16.89
N ILE A 360 16.12 -9.44 15.90
CA ILE A 360 15.45 -10.74 15.86
C ILE A 360 16.39 -11.82 16.44
N PRO A 361 15.96 -12.66 17.40
CA PRO A 361 16.80 -13.73 17.92
C PRO A 361 17.32 -14.67 16.82
N ALA A 362 18.58 -15.08 16.91
CA ALA A 362 19.24 -15.93 15.91
C ALA A 362 18.46 -17.22 15.61
N ASP A 363 17.88 -17.85 16.64
CA ASP A 363 17.04 -19.04 16.47
C ASP A 363 15.74 -18.77 15.73
N THR A 364 15.14 -17.59 15.91
CA THR A 364 13.98 -17.15 15.13
C THR A 364 14.36 -16.95 13.67
N ILE A 365 15.53 -16.37 13.38
CA ILE A 365 16.06 -16.23 12.01
C ILE A 365 16.22 -17.60 11.36
N ARG A 366 16.84 -18.57 12.05
CA ARG A 366 16.99 -19.95 11.54
C ARG A 366 15.66 -20.61 11.23
N LYS A 367 14.71 -20.56 12.17
CA LYS A 367 13.38 -21.15 12.00
C LYS A 367 12.66 -20.51 10.81
N PHE A 368 12.71 -19.18 10.72
CA PHE A 368 12.08 -18.45 9.63
C PHE A 368 12.72 -18.77 8.26
N ALA A 369 14.05 -18.87 8.19
CA ALA A 369 14.76 -19.26 6.98
C ALA A 369 14.34 -20.65 6.50
N ARG A 370 14.34 -21.64 7.39
CA ARG A 370 13.93 -23.02 7.08
C ARG A 370 12.47 -23.10 6.66
N GLU A 371 11.60 -22.36 7.33
CA GLU A 371 10.18 -22.33 7.02
C GLU A 371 9.91 -21.73 5.63
N VAL A 372 10.53 -20.60 5.30
CA VAL A 372 10.39 -19.99 3.97
C VAL A 372 10.96 -20.89 2.87
N ALA A 373 12.08 -21.58 3.12
CA ALA A 373 12.66 -22.46 2.12
C ALA A 373 11.87 -23.77 1.89
N THR A 374 11.26 -24.34 2.93
CA THR A 374 10.65 -25.68 2.85
C THR A 374 9.13 -25.68 2.71
N SER A 375 8.45 -24.54 2.86
CA SER A 375 6.99 -24.46 2.76
C SER A 375 6.46 -24.38 1.33
N GLY A 376 7.30 -24.22 0.31
CA GLY A 376 6.91 -23.79 -1.05
C GLY A 376 5.66 -24.46 -1.67
N PRO A 377 4.84 -23.73 -2.46
CA PRO A 377 5.06 -22.34 -2.92
C PRO A 377 4.83 -21.27 -1.84
N VAL A 378 5.71 -20.27 -1.82
CA VAL A 378 5.66 -19.12 -0.90
C VAL A 378 5.46 -17.82 -1.68
N ASN A 379 4.40 -17.08 -1.36
CA ASN A 379 4.22 -15.71 -1.86
C ASN A 379 4.86 -14.73 -0.87
N ILE A 380 6.04 -14.20 -1.23
CA ILE A 380 6.73 -13.18 -0.45
C ILE A 380 6.19 -11.82 -0.89
N ASN A 381 5.11 -11.39 -0.28
CA ASN A 381 4.39 -10.20 -0.69
C ASN A 381 5.01 -8.93 -0.09
N GLN A 382 5.88 -8.28 -0.86
CA GLN A 382 6.59 -7.06 -0.45
C GLN A 382 5.70 -5.81 -0.53
N GLY A 383 5.71 -5.02 0.55
CA GLY A 383 5.08 -3.72 0.61
C GLY A 383 6.06 -2.57 0.34
N TRP A 384 5.59 -1.34 0.48
CA TRP A 384 6.41 -0.14 0.28
C TRP A 384 7.20 0.30 1.52
N GLY A 385 7.05 -0.38 2.66
CA GLY A 385 7.75 -0.04 3.91
C GLY A 385 9.27 -0.13 3.84
N PRO A 386 9.86 -1.25 3.36
CA PRO A 386 11.31 -1.46 3.35
C PRO A 386 12.06 -0.37 2.58
N GLN A 387 11.48 0.11 1.48
CA GLN A 387 12.04 1.18 0.66
C GLN A 387 11.74 2.61 1.15
N ARG A 388 11.34 2.85 2.42
CA ARG A 388 11.16 4.22 2.95
C ARG A 388 12.37 4.76 3.69
N HIS A 389 13.57 4.47 3.17
CA HIS A 389 14.84 4.79 3.84
C HIS A 389 15.88 5.23 2.79
N ALA A 390 16.96 5.87 3.23
CA ALA A 390 17.98 6.40 2.33
C ALA A 390 18.61 5.35 1.39
N ASN A 391 18.68 4.09 1.83
CA ASN A 391 19.19 2.92 1.11
C ASN A 391 18.08 1.88 0.82
N GLY A 392 16.82 2.34 0.71
CA GLY A 392 15.64 1.50 0.62
C GLY A 392 15.63 0.55 -0.58
N GLU A 393 16.35 0.89 -1.66
CA GLU A 393 16.55 0.02 -2.81
C GLU A 393 17.28 -1.29 -2.46
N ASN A 394 18.25 -1.25 -1.55
CA ASN A 394 18.96 -2.45 -1.12
C ASN A 394 18.07 -3.37 -0.29
N GLN A 395 17.19 -2.77 0.54
CA GLN A 395 16.21 -3.51 1.31
C GLN A 395 15.24 -4.23 0.37
N ALA A 396 14.66 -3.48 -0.58
CA ALA A 396 13.69 -4.04 -1.52
C ALA A 396 14.29 -5.12 -2.43
N ASN A 397 15.51 -4.89 -2.94
CA ASN A 397 16.24 -5.87 -3.74
C ASN A 397 16.51 -7.16 -2.97
N SER A 398 16.87 -7.08 -1.68
CA SER A 398 17.12 -8.27 -0.88
C SER A 398 15.88 -9.16 -0.75
N ILE A 399 14.70 -8.56 -0.59
CA ILE A 399 13.44 -9.30 -0.46
C ILE A 399 13.06 -9.96 -1.79
N TYR A 400 13.29 -9.30 -2.92
CA TYR A 400 13.15 -9.92 -4.25
C TYR A 400 14.12 -11.09 -4.44
N LEU A 401 15.39 -10.91 -4.05
CA LEU A 401 16.39 -11.95 -4.10
C LEU A 401 15.97 -13.18 -3.28
N LEU A 402 15.35 -13.01 -2.11
CA LEU A 402 14.87 -14.13 -1.30
C LEU A 402 13.87 -15.01 -2.05
N ALA A 403 12.97 -14.40 -2.84
CA ALA A 403 12.04 -15.15 -3.68
C ALA A 403 12.76 -15.91 -4.81
N CYS A 404 13.81 -15.32 -5.39
CA CYS A 404 14.65 -16.01 -6.38
C CYS A 404 15.43 -17.18 -5.76
N VAL A 405 16.03 -16.99 -4.58
CA VAL A 405 16.78 -18.04 -3.84
C VAL A 405 15.89 -19.24 -3.51
N THR A 406 14.59 -19.02 -3.38
CA THR A 406 13.60 -20.05 -3.05
C THR A 406 12.75 -20.49 -4.25
N GLY A 407 13.08 -20.04 -5.47
CA GLY A 407 12.41 -20.47 -6.69
C GLY A 407 10.94 -20.04 -6.81
N ASN A 408 10.51 -19.02 -6.06
CA ASN A 408 9.09 -18.63 -5.96
C ASN A 408 8.63 -17.63 -7.03
N VAL A 409 9.50 -17.20 -7.96
CA VAL A 409 9.16 -16.24 -9.00
C VAL A 409 8.54 -16.96 -10.21
N GLY A 410 7.35 -16.52 -10.63
CA GLY A 410 6.70 -16.99 -11.85
C GLY A 410 5.98 -18.34 -11.77
N ILE A 411 5.83 -18.92 -10.57
CA ILE A 411 5.10 -20.18 -10.34
C ILE A 411 3.76 -19.94 -9.63
N PRO A 412 2.71 -20.76 -9.85
CA PRO A 412 1.46 -20.66 -9.09
C PRO A 412 1.72 -20.75 -7.58
N GLY A 413 1.09 -19.86 -6.80
CA GLY A 413 1.27 -19.75 -5.34
C GLY A 413 2.59 -19.11 -4.91
N GLY A 414 3.53 -18.88 -5.83
CA GLY A 414 4.73 -18.08 -5.57
C GLY A 414 4.47 -16.59 -5.80
N GLY A 415 5.43 -15.74 -5.47
CA GLY A 415 5.36 -14.31 -5.78
C GLY A 415 6.31 -13.46 -4.96
N THR A 416 6.42 -12.19 -5.35
CA THR A 416 7.36 -11.19 -4.80
C THR A 416 6.70 -9.92 -4.30
N GLY A 417 5.37 -9.84 -4.31
CA GLY A 417 4.64 -8.60 -3.99
C GLY A 417 3.79 -8.14 -5.14
#